data_AF-A0A1I2KKX5-F1
#
_entry.id   AF-A0A1I2KKX5-F1
#
_cell.length_a   1.000
_cell.length_b   1.000
_cell.length_c   1.000
_cell.angle_alpha   90.00
_cell.angle_beta   90.00
_cell.angle_gamma   90.00
#
_symmetry.space_group_name_H-M   'P 1'
#
loop_
_entity.id
_entity.type
_entity.pdbx_description
1 polymer ?
#
loop_
_entity_poly.entity_id
_entity_poly.type
_entity_poly.pdbx_seq_one_letter_code
_entity_poly.pdbx_strand_id
1 'polypeptide(L)' 'MIQPDDKIATPGQVVSFERNDITFTGKVIPSQCQRSVIVDLTIMDNLDEIDFEYDRTVVAHTNYRIIEE' A
#
# COMPACT_ATOMS: atom_id res chain seq x y z
N MET A 1 -1.74 -13.71 -5.42
CA MET A 1 -0.53 -13.24 -6.13
C MET A 1 -0.89 -12.00 -6.94
N ILE A 2 -0.65 -10.83 -6.35
CA ILE A 2 -0.76 -9.55 -7.05
C ILE A 2 0.30 -9.46 -8.14
N GLN A 3 -0.11 -9.03 -9.34
CA GLN A 3 0.81 -8.60 -10.38
C GLN A 3 1.15 -7.12 -10.12
N PRO A 4 2.41 -6.78 -9.81
CA PRO A 4 2.81 -5.41 -9.58
C PRO A 4 2.69 -4.58 -10.86
N ASP A 5 2.43 -3.28 -10.69
CA ASP A 5 2.42 -2.35 -11.81
C ASP A 5 3.85 -1.95 -12.20
N ASP A 6 4.09 -1.64 -13.48
CA ASP A 6 5.37 -1.08 -13.94
C ASP A 6 5.52 0.39 -13.50
N LYS A 7 4.39 1.04 -13.15
CA LYS A 7 4.36 2.44 -12.71
C LYS A 7 4.68 2.57 -11.22
N ILE A 8 5.46 3.61 -10.90
CA ILE A 8 5.71 4.04 -9.53
C ILE A 8 4.55 4.92 -9.06
N ALA A 9 3.95 4.57 -7.92
CA ALA A 9 2.84 5.30 -7.34
C ALA A 9 3.31 6.62 -6.73
N THR A 10 2.49 7.67 -6.86
CA THR A 10 2.76 9.01 -6.35
C THR A 10 1.90 9.32 -5.13
N PRO A 11 2.31 10.28 -4.27
CA PRO A 11 1.52 10.68 -3.10
C PRO A 11 0.10 11.09 -3.49
N GLY A 12 -0.89 10.53 -2.78
CA GLY A 12 -2.31 10.73 -3.05
C GLY A 12 -3.00 9.51 -3.67
N GLN A 13 -2.28 8.72 -4.47
CA GLN A 13 -2.81 7.52 -5.13
C GLN A 13 -3.09 6.40 -4.14
N VAL A 14 -3.96 5.46 -4.53
CA VAL A 14 -4.25 4.26 -3.75
C VAL A 14 -3.61 3.05 -4.41
N VAL A 15 -2.92 2.25 -3.60
CA VAL A 15 -2.29 0.99 -4.03
C VAL A 15 -2.87 -0.20 -3.27
N SER A 16 -2.89 -1.36 -3.93
CA SER A 16 -3.24 -2.64 -3.33
C SER A 16 -2.03 -3.57 -3.31
N PHE A 17 -1.84 -4.29 -2.20
CA PHE A 17 -0.72 -5.21 -2.00
C PHE A 17 -1.13 -6.39 -1.12
N GLU A 18 -0.43 -7.52 -1.24
CA GLU A 18 -0.68 -8.74 -0.45
C GLU A 18 0.37 -8.85 0.66
N ARG A 19 -0.06 -9.19 1.88
CA ARG A 19 0.81 -9.53 3.01
C ARG A 19 0.14 -10.61 3.86
N ASN A 20 0.86 -11.70 4.15
CA ASN A 20 0.32 -12.83 4.92
C ASN A 20 -1.03 -13.36 4.36
N ASP A 21 -1.13 -13.48 3.03
CA ASP A 21 -2.35 -13.89 2.32
C ASP A 21 -3.57 -12.96 2.50
N ILE A 22 -3.37 -11.79 3.08
CA ILE A 22 -4.38 -10.73 3.21
C ILE A 22 -4.07 -9.64 2.17
N THR A 23 -5.11 -9.20 1.46
CA THR A 23 -5.03 -8.05 0.55
C THR A 23 -5.28 -6.77 1.32
N PHE A 24 -4.32 -5.86 1.25
CA PHE A 24 -4.40 -4.54 1.83
C PHE A 24 -4.60 -3.48 0.75
N THR A 25 -5.16 -2.36 1.17
CA THR A 25 -5.32 -1.17 0.36
C THR A 25 -4.81 0.02 1.16
N GLY A 26 -4.01 0.87 0.56
CA GLY A 26 -3.43 2.01 1.26
C GLY A 26 -3.20 3.21 0.37
N LYS A 27 -3.31 4.41 0.96
CA LYS A 27 -3.04 5.67 0.29
C LYS A 27 -1.57 6.02 0.39
N VAL A 28 -0.92 6.30 -0.74
CA VAL A 28 0.50 6.67 -0.76
C VAL A 28 0.67 8.05 -0.12
N ILE A 29 1.60 8.15 0.82
CA ILE A 29 1.98 9.40 1.48
C ILE A 29 3.37 9.87 1.03
N PRO A 30 3.68 11.18 1.10
CA PRO A 30 5.00 11.69 0.76
C PRO A 30 6.11 10.99 1.56
N SER A 31 7.13 10.50 0.86
CA SER A 31 8.30 9.87 1.47
C SER A 31 9.54 10.10 0.60
N GLN A 32 10.74 9.90 1.16
CA GLN A 32 12.01 9.95 0.42
C GLN A 32 12.48 8.56 -0.02
N CYS A 33 11.61 7.55 0.02
CA CYS A 33 11.95 6.19 -0.36
C CYS A 33 12.19 6.09 -1.88
N GLN A 34 13.30 5.48 -2.27
CA GLN A 34 13.69 5.35 -3.69
C GLN A 34 13.17 4.06 -4.36
N ARG A 35 12.85 3.03 -3.57
CA ARG A 35 12.46 1.69 -4.06
C ARG A 35 11.15 1.20 -3.46
N SER A 36 10.47 2.07 -2.73
CA SER A 36 9.26 1.76 -1.99
C SER A 36 8.41 3.01 -1.81
N VAL A 37 7.17 2.79 -1.43
CA VAL A 37 6.25 3.82 -0.98
C VAL A 37 5.89 3.58 0.48
N ILE A 38 5.54 4.66 1.19
CA ILE A 38 4.84 4.55 2.47
C ILE A 38 3.36 4.71 2.18
N VAL A 39 2.55 3.79 2.71
CA VAL A 39 1.11 3.79 2.53
C VAL A 39 0.43 3.95 3.89
N ASP A 40 -0.66 4.70 3.89
CA ASP A 40 -1.59 4.88 5.00
C ASP A 40 -2.77 3.93 4.82
N LEU A 41 -2.96 3.03 5.78
CA LEU A 41 -3.97 1.97 5.78
C LEU A 41 -5.28 2.41 6.41
N THR A 42 -5.34 3.60 7.03
CA THR A 42 -6.57 4.11 7.68
C THR A 42 -7.74 4.34 6.72
N ILE A 43 -7.50 4.21 5.42
CA ILE A 43 -8.54 4.19 4.39
C ILE A 43 -9.32 2.86 4.35
N MET A 44 -8.84 1.82 5.04
CA MET A 44 -9.52 0.53 5.15
C MET A 44 -10.50 0.54 6.32
N ASP A 45 -11.79 0.35 6.05
CA ASP A 45 -12.83 0.30 7.08
C ASP A 45 -12.63 -0.87 8.06
N ASN A 46 -11.99 -1.95 7.62
CA ASN A 46 -11.73 -3.15 8.40
C ASN A 46 -10.32 -3.20 9.01
N LEU A 47 -9.58 -2.08 9.03
CA LEU A 47 -8.23 -2.08 9.59
C LEU A 47 -8.22 -2.55 11.05
N ASP A 48 -9.20 -2.16 11.86
CA ASP A 48 -9.35 -2.57 13.26
C ASP A 48 -9.64 -4.07 13.43
N GLU A 49 -10.16 -4.72 12.39
CA GLU A 49 -10.44 -6.17 12.39
C GLU A 49 -9.21 -6.99 11.98
N ILE A 50 -8.28 -6.35 11.26
CA ILE A 50 -7.01 -6.95 10.90
C ILE A 50 -6.05 -6.67 12.06
N ASP A 51 -5.44 -7.70 12.64
CA ASP A 51 -4.45 -7.57 13.72
C ASP A 51 -3.14 -6.94 13.19
N PHE A 52 -3.21 -5.67 12.82
CA PHE A 52 -2.16 -4.92 12.18
C PHE A 52 -1.80 -3.74 13.07
N GLU A 53 -0.64 -3.83 13.70
CA GLU A 53 -0.21 -2.91 14.76
C GLU A 53 0.06 -1.46 14.30
N TYR A 54 0.11 -1.22 12.98
CA TYR A 54 0.50 0.06 12.42
C TYR A 54 -0.46 0.57 11.35
N ASP A 55 -0.92 1.81 11.52
CA ASP A 55 -1.71 2.55 10.53
C ASP A 55 -0.97 2.76 9.19
N ARG A 56 0.36 2.54 9.17
CA ARG A 56 1.22 2.78 8.01
C ARG A 56 2.19 1.65 7.81
N THR A 57 2.49 1.37 6.53
CA THR A 57 3.50 0.39 6.17
C THR A 57 4.31 0.83 4.95
N VAL A 58 5.50 0.27 4.82
CA VAL A 58 6.35 0.42 3.64
C VAL A 58 6.05 -0.73 2.67
N VAL A 59 5.88 -0.41 1.38
CA VAL A 59 5.65 -1.40 0.33
C VAL A 59 6.60 -1.14 -0.84
N ALA A 60 7.34 -2.18 -1.25
CA ALA A 60 8.26 -2.08 -2.38
C ALA A 60 7.50 -1.88 -3.71
N HIS A 61 8.10 -1.17 -4.68
CA HIS A 61 7.47 -0.97 -6.00
C HIS A 61 7.17 -2.27 -6.75
N THR A 62 7.84 -3.36 -6.39
CA THR A 62 7.62 -4.70 -6.97
C THR A 62 6.46 -5.47 -6.33
N ASN A 63 5.80 -4.92 -5.31
CA ASN A 63 4.87 -5.67 -4.46
C ASN A 63 3.46 -5.05 -4.36
N TYR A 64 3.16 -4.03 -5.15
CA TYR A 64 1.83 -3.41 -5.16
C TYR A 64 1.35 -3.13 -6.58
N ARG A 65 0.05 -2.93 -6.72
CA ARG A 65 -0.60 -2.40 -7.92
C ARG A 65 -1.32 -1.10 -7.61
N ILE A 66 -1.27 -0.13 -8.52
CA ILE A 66 -2.04 1.12 -8.41
C ILE A 66 -3.50 0.84 -8.79
N ILE A 67 -4.45 1.26 -7.96
CA ILE A 67 -5.88 1.04 -8.19
C ILE A 67 -6.71 2.33 -8.29
N GLU A 68 -6.18 3.46 -7.82
CA GLU A 68 -6.82 4.79 -7.91
C GLU A 68 -5.75 5.88 -8.11
N GLU A 69 -6.04 6.85 -8.99
CA GLU A 69 -5.15 7.98 -9.34
C GLU A 69 -5.53 9.29 -8.64
#